data_AF-A0A953XXX7-F1
#
_entry.id   AF-A0A953XXX7-F1
#
_cell.length_a   1.000
_cell.length_b   1.000
_cell.length_c   1.000
_cell.angle_alpha   90.00
_cell.angle_beta   90.00
_cell.angle_gamma   90.00
#
_symmetry.space_group_name_H-M   'P 1'
#
loop_
_entity.id
_entity.type
_entity.pdbx_description
1 polymer ?
#
loop_
_entity_poly.entity_id
_entity_poly.type
_entity_poly.pdbx_seq_one_letter_code
_entity_poly.pdbx_strand_id
1 'polypeptide(L)'
;MDLKFLRWLRVLGAAEGTSTLLLFGVAMPLKYVWGMPLAVTIAGSIHGLLFVSLAVACSIAMERVPIGTKLGVAGILGAVVPFGPFVVDRWLKRLAEGAREG
;
A
#
# COMPACT_ATOMS: atom_id res chain seq x y z
N MET A 1 21.60 -1.78 -2.18
CA MET A 1 20.13 -1.71 -2.04
C MET A 1 19.75 -0.31 -1.56
N ASP A 2 18.83 0.39 -2.24
CA ASP A 2 18.42 1.74 -1.79
C ASP A 2 17.46 1.66 -0.58
N LEU A 3 18.05 1.73 0.61
CA LEU A 3 17.32 1.63 1.89
C LEU A 3 16.41 2.83 2.15
N LYS A 4 16.73 4.02 1.61
CA LYS A 4 15.90 5.21 1.78
C LYS A 4 14.62 5.06 0.98
N PHE A 5 14.74 4.62 -0.27
CA PHE A 5 13.61 4.32 -1.14
C PHE A 5 12.73 3.23 -0.54
N LEU A 6 13.32 2.13 -0.07
CA LEU A 6 12.56 1.03 0.55
C LEU A 6 11.79 1.49 1.79
N ARG A 7 12.38 2.33 2.65
CA ARG A 7 11.67 2.92 3.80
C ARG A 7 10.49 3.76 3.35
N TRP A 8 10.67 4.56 2.29
CA TRP A 8 9.60 5.40 1.75
C TRP A 8 8.45 4.56 1.16
N LEU A 9 8.78 3.50 0.40
CA LEU A 9 7.82 2.53 -0.13
C LEU A 9 6.98 1.87 0.98
N ARG A 10 7.62 1.52 2.10
CA ARG A 10 6.93 0.94 3.27
C ARG A 10 5.97 1.92 3.95
N VAL A 11 6.38 3.18 4.11
CA VAL A 11 5.50 4.24 4.64
C VAL A 11 4.31 4.45 3.72
N LEU A 12 4.54 4.49 2.40
CA LEU A 12 3.48 4.62 1.41
C LEU A 12 2.51 3.43 1.45
N GLY A 13 3.02 2.20 1.55
CA GLY A 13 2.19 1.00 1.68
C GLY A 13 1.37 0.98 2.98
N ALA A 14 1.94 1.45 4.09
CA ALA A 14 1.19 1.59 5.34
C ALA A 14 0.09 2.67 5.26
N ALA A 15 0.38 3.80 4.61
CA ALA A 15 -0.60 4.86 4.39
C ALA A 15 -1.74 4.41 3.48
N GLU A 16 -1.41 3.72 2.38
CA GLU A 16 -2.37 3.14 1.45
C GLU A 16 -3.23 2.09 2.16
N GLY A 17 -2.64 1.11 2.87
CA GLY A 17 -3.40 0.13 3.65
C GLY A 17 -4.30 0.76 4.72
N THR A 18 -3.85 1.83 5.37
CA THR A 18 -4.70 2.60 6.30
C THR A 18 -5.85 3.28 5.58
N SER A 19 -5.61 3.89 4.41
CA SER A 19 -6.66 4.52 3.60
C SER A 19 -7.70 3.50 3.12
N THR A 20 -7.30 2.27 2.81
CA THR A 20 -8.18 1.16 2.42
C THR A 20 -9.09 0.76 3.58
N LEU A 21 -8.52 0.66 4.80
CA LEU A 21 -9.31 0.39 6.01
C LEU A 21 -10.27 1.53 6.34
N LEU A 22 -9.87 2.80 6.17
CA LEU A 22 -10.76 3.94 6.37
C LEU A 22 -11.88 3.97 5.31
N LEU A 23 -11.57 3.71 4.05
CA LEU A 23 -12.55 3.67 2.97
C LEU A 23 -13.61 2.59 3.22
N PHE A 24 -13.19 1.35 3.42
CA PHE A 24 -14.12 0.22 3.58
C PHE A 24 -14.70 0.11 5.00
N GLY A 25 -13.92 0.40 6.03
CA GLY A 25 -14.31 0.26 7.43
C GLY A 25 -15.05 1.46 8.02
N VAL A 26 -14.89 2.66 7.44
CA VAL A 26 -15.54 3.89 7.96
C VAL A 26 -16.42 4.55 6.91
N ALA A 27 -15.89 4.85 5.72
CA ALA A 27 -16.65 5.60 4.72
C ALA A 27 -17.85 4.80 4.17
N MET A 28 -17.69 3.49 3.95
CA MET A 28 -18.81 2.64 3.52
C MET A 28 -19.93 2.55 4.56
N PRO A 29 -19.67 2.29 5.87
CA PRO A 29 -20.70 2.41 6.90
C PRO A 29 -21.35 3.79 6.97
N LEU A 30 -20.58 4.88 6.87
CA LEU A 30 -21.13 6.24 6.83
C LEU A 30 -22.10 6.45 5.66
N LYS A 31 -21.77 5.92 4.48
CA LYS A 31 -22.65 5.95 3.31
C LYS A 31 -23.98 5.23 3.55
N TYR A 32 -23.94 4.01 4.07
CA TYR A 32 -25.14 3.17 4.18
C TYR A 32 -25.99 3.44 5.43
N VAL A 33 -25.36 3.73 6.57
CA VAL A 33 -26.05 3.93 7.85
C VAL A 33 -26.47 5.39 8.04
N TRP A 34 -25.60 6.33 7.69
CA TRP A 34 -25.82 7.76 7.91
C TRP A 34 -26.14 8.53 6.61
N GLY A 35 -26.22 7.85 5.47
CA GLY A 35 -26.57 8.49 4.20
C GLY A 35 -25.55 9.54 3.74
N MET A 36 -24.26 9.37 4.08
CA MET A 36 -23.19 10.31 3.77
C MET A 36 -22.30 9.82 2.60
N PRO A 37 -22.75 9.90 1.33
CA PRO A 37 -21.96 9.44 0.19
C PRO A 37 -20.67 10.24 -0.02
N LEU A 38 -20.64 11.51 0.43
CA LEU A 38 -19.48 12.38 0.31
C LEU A 38 -18.24 11.82 1.04
N ALA A 39 -18.44 11.10 2.15
CA ALA A 39 -17.35 10.45 2.88
C ALA A 39 -16.62 9.42 2.00
N VAL A 40 -17.37 8.66 1.19
CA VAL A 40 -16.82 7.69 0.23
C VAL A 40 -16.11 8.38 -0.92
N THR A 41 -16.64 9.49 -1.43
CA THR A 41 -15.97 10.27 -2.48
C THR A 41 -14.61 10.78 -2.00
N ILE A 42 -14.55 11.40 -0.82
CA ILE A 42 -13.29 11.94 -0.27
C ILE A 42 -12.30 10.81 0.04
N ALA A 43 -12.72 9.80 0.81
CA ALA A 43 -11.85 8.69 1.17
C ALA A 43 -11.40 7.90 -0.08
N GLY A 44 -12.29 7.70 -1.04
CA GLY A 44 -12.01 7.02 -2.30
C GLY A 44 -11.01 7.76 -3.17
N SER A 45 -11.13 9.08 -3.28
CA SER A 45 -10.15 9.90 -4.00
C SER A 45 -8.76 9.87 -3.36
N ILE A 46 -8.69 9.96 -2.02
CA ILE A 46 -7.42 9.86 -1.28
C ILE A 46 -6.79 8.48 -1.48
N HIS A 47 -7.58 7.42 -1.30
CA HIS A 47 -7.13 6.04 -1.50
C HIS A 47 -6.67 5.81 -2.94
N GLY A 48 -7.41 6.26 -3.95
CA GLY A 48 -7.03 6.12 -5.35
C GLY A 48 -5.69 6.78 -5.68
N LEU A 49 -5.43 7.97 -5.15
CA LEU A 49 -4.14 8.65 -5.30
C LEU A 49 -3.00 7.85 -4.66
N LEU A 50 -3.23 7.32 -3.45
CA LEU A 50 -2.25 6.49 -2.73
C LEU A 50 -1.97 5.17 -3.46
N PHE A 51 -3.02 4.52 -3.99
CA PHE A 51 -2.91 3.28 -4.75
C PHE A 51 -2.06 3.46 -6.01
N VAL A 52 -2.34 4.50 -6.82
CA VAL A 52 -1.54 4.79 -8.02
C VAL A 52 -0.10 5.11 -7.65
N SER A 53 0.11 5.92 -6.61
CA SER A 53 1.46 6.25 -6.12
C SER A 53 2.22 5.00 -5.70
N LEU A 54 1.55 4.07 -5.00
CA LEU A 54 2.13 2.80 -4.56
C LEU A 54 2.45 1.88 -5.75
N ALA A 55 1.55 1.79 -6.74
CA ALA A 55 1.77 0.99 -7.93
C ALA A 55 2.99 1.49 -8.73
N VAL A 56 3.11 2.81 -8.93
CA VAL A 56 4.28 3.41 -9.59
C VAL A 56 5.55 3.16 -8.76
N ALA A 57 5.50 3.36 -7.44
CA ALA A 57 6.64 3.12 -6.58
C ALA A 57 7.08 1.65 -6.58
N CYS A 58 6.15 0.68 -6.60
CA CYS A 58 6.45 -0.75 -6.74
C CYS A 58 7.11 -1.07 -8.08
N SER A 59 6.66 -0.48 -9.18
CA SER A 59 7.28 -0.64 -10.50
C SER A 59 8.72 -0.11 -10.51
N ILE A 60 8.95 1.08 -9.95
CA ILE A 60 10.31 1.65 -9.81
C ILE A 60 11.16 0.79 -8.88
N ALA A 61 10.56 0.24 -7.82
CA ALA A 61 11.25 -0.64 -6.89
C ALA A 61 11.85 -1.83 -7.64
N MET A 62 11.10 -2.48 -8.54
CA MET A 62 11.59 -3.63 -9.31
C MET A 62 12.89 -3.35 -10.07
N GLU A 63 13.15 -2.11 -10.49
CA GLU A 63 14.39 -1.70 -11.16
C GLU A 63 15.49 -1.24 -10.16
N ARG A 64 15.11 -0.51 -9.11
CA ARG A 64 16.05 0.17 -8.18
C ARG A 64 16.47 -0.69 -6.98
N VAL A 65 15.60 -1.60 -6.56
CA VAL A 65 15.71 -2.44 -5.38
C VAL A 65 15.18 -3.80 -5.80
N PRO A 66 16.02 -4.83 -6.07
CA PRO A 66 15.56 -6.10 -6.65
C PRO A 66 14.70 -6.92 -5.67
N ILE A 67 13.54 -6.40 -5.30
CA ILE A 67 12.50 -7.00 -4.45
C ILE A 67 11.90 -8.26 -5.10
N GLY A 68 12.21 -8.50 -6.37
CA GLY A 68 11.69 -9.58 -7.18
C GLY A 68 10.30 -9.25 -7.73
N THR A 69 10.07 -9.58 -9.00
CA THR A 69 8.80 -9.36 -9.72
C THR A 69 7.59 -9.90 -8.96
N LYS A 70 7.75 -11.04 -8.26
CA LYS A 70 6.70 -11.64 -7.44
C LYS A 70 6.23 -10.71 -6.31
N LEU A 71 7.16 -10.03 -5.64
CA LEU A 71 6.82 -9.15 -4.52
C LEU A 71 6.25 -7.81 -5.00
N GLY A 72 6.75 -7.28 -6.13
CA GLY A 72 6.17 -6.10 -6.77
C GLY A 72 4.72 -6.31 -7.21
N VAL A 73 4.44 -7.44 -7.87
CA VAL A 73 3.07 -7.83 -8.25
C VAL A 73 2.20 -8.08 -7.02
N ALA A 74 2.73 -8.75 -6.00
CA ALA A 74 2.00 -8.95 -4.74
C ALA A 74 1.69 -7.62 -4.03
N GLY A 75 2.54 -6.60 -4.15
CA GLY A 75 2.28 -5.26 -3.64
C GLY A 75 1.07 -4.59 -4.30
N ILE A 76 0.99 -4.67 -5.63
CA ILE A 76 -0.11 -4.08 -6.39
C ILE A 76 -1.42 -4.84 -6.11
N LEU A 77 -1.39 -6.17 -6.16
CA LEU A 77 -2.57 -7.00 -5.90
C LEU A 77 -3.00 -6.90 -4.43
N GLY A 78 -2.04 -6.83 -3.51
CA GLY A 78 -2.27 -6.64 -2.09
C GLY A 78 -3.00 -5.33 -1.81
N ALA A 79 -2.66 -4.24 -2.49
CA ALA A 79 -3.30 -2.94 -2.31
C ALA A 79 -4.78 -2.90 -2.67
N VAL A 80 -5.26 -3.81 -3.51
CA VAL A 80 -6.69 -3.94 -3.82
C VAL A 80 -7.48 -4.60 -2.69
N VAL A 81 -6.83 -5.49 -1.93
CA VAL A 81 -7.48 -6.28 -0.88
C VAL A 81 -7.33 -5.56 0.47
N PRO A 82 -8.41 -5.35 1.23
CA PRO A 82 -8.28 -4.84 2.59
C PRO A 82 -7.31 -5.74 3.38
N PHE A 83 -6.37 -5.11 4.09
CA PHE A 83 -5.25 -5.75 4.79
C PHE A 83 -4.07 -6.26 3.94
N GLY A 84 -4.19 -6.36 2.61
CA GLY A 84 -3.10 -6.84 1.75
C GLY A 84 -1.80 -6.02 1.83
N PRO A 85 -1.83 -4.67 1.94
CA PRO A 85 -0.61 -3.87 2.07
C PRO A 85 0.22 -4.19 3.31
N PHE A 86 -0.43 -4.54 4.42
CA PHE A 86 0.25 -4.89 5.67
C PHE A 86 0.99 -6.24 5.57
N VAL A 87 0.42 -7.19 4.80
CA VAL A 87 1.08 -8.48 4.52
C VAL A 87 2.32 -8.25 3.66
N VAL A 88 2.20 -7.41 2.63
CA VAL A 88 3.32 -7.06 1.74
C VAL A 88 4.41 -6.29 2.48
N ASP A 89 4.07 -5.37 3.38
CA ASP A 89 5.06 -4.66 4.22
C ASP A 89 5.90 -5.64 5.04
N ARG A 90 5.27 -6.68 5.61
CA ARG A 90 5.98 -7.71 6.37
C ARG A 90 6.99 -8.48 5.51
N TRP A 91 6.67 -8.73 4.24
CA TRP A 91 7.59 -9.37 3.30
C TRP A 91 8.72 -8.43 2.87
N LEU A 92 8.42 -7.16 2.60
CA LEU A 92 9.43 -6.13 2.31
C LEU A 92 10.40 -5.92 3.48
N LYS A 93 9.89 -5.95 4.72
CA LYS A 93 10.70 -5.85 5.94
C LYS A 93 11.69 -7.01 6.06
N ARG A 94 11.25 -8.25 5.83
CA ARG A 94 12.13 -9.44 5.84
C ARG A 94 13.22 -9.36 4.77
N LEU A 95 12.88 -8.85 3.59
CA LEU A 95 13.85 -8.62 2.50
C LEU A 95 14.89 -7.56 2.91
N ALA A 96 14.46 -6.50 3.60
CA ALA A 96 15.35 -5.48 4.13
C ALA A 96 16.29 -5.97 5.23
N GLU A 97 15.82 -6.88 6.08
CA GLU A 97 16.60 -7.51 7.15
C GLU A 97 17.65 -8.48 6.59
N GLY A 98 17.25 -9.37 5.67
CA GLY A 98 18.20 -10.29 5.02
C GLY A 98 19.29 -9.59 4.21
N ALA A 99 18.99 -8.43 3.61
CA ALA A 99 19.98 -7.62 2.88
C ALA A 99 20.92 -6.80 3.79
N ARG A 100 20.69 -6.77 5.12
CA ARG A 100 21.59 -6.14 6.10
C ARG A 100 22.55 -7.13 6.74
N GLU A 101 22.24 -8.42 6.70
CA GLU A 101 23.00 -9.49 7.36
C GLU A 101 23.99 -10.22 6.45
N GLY A 102 23.93 -10.00 5.13
CA GLY A 102 24.89 -10.49 4.13
C GLY A 102 25.66 -9.36 3.48
#